data_AF-A0A0F9J9W5-F1
#
_entry.id   AF-A0A0F9J9W5-F1
#
_cell.length_a   1.000
_cell.length_b   1.000
_cell.length_c   1.000
_cell.angle_alpha   90.00
_cell.angle_beta   90.00
_cell.angle_gamma   90.00
#
_symmetry.space_group_name_H-M   'P 1'
#
loop_
_entity.id
_entity.type
_entity.pdbx_description
1 polymer ?
#
loop_
_entity_poly.entity_id
_entity_poly.type
_entity_poly.pdbx_seq_one_letter_code
_entity_poly.pdbx_strand_id
1 'polypeptide(L)'
;MVEKLKIQKIEKLEDFDNEYVYDISVDKETPYFFGNNILVHNSAYVSAVPAFKETDFEWNKENVMELYDIAADQMNETFPSFMLKAFNVSKERGNIIQANREVCATSGIFIKKKRYALLCYDIEGRRFDVGKSPGKVKAMGVDLKRSDTPKVIQDFLSEILILTLQGSGEQVVMEHVRKFRKEFRGWPGWKKGTPKRVNALTKQVEMERTLGRVNMAGHQRAAMNWNNLKKMHGDNYSMEIQDGFKVIVCKLLPNPLKLVSVAYPIDQEHLPEWFKELPFDHDSMEDKLID
;
A
#
# COMPACT_ATOMS: atom_id res chain seq x y z
N MET A 1 9.94 -15.70 -42.97
CA MET A 1 10.58 -14.37 -42.86
C MET A 1 9.89 -13.66 -41.71
N VAL A 2 10.60 -13.35 -40.62
CA VAL A 2 10.02 -12.55 -39.52
C VAL A 2 9.91 -11.12 -40.04
N GLU A 3 8.71 -10.58 -40.14
CA GLU A 3 8.51 -9.18 -40.51
C GLU A 3 9.30 -8.28 -39.56
N LYS A 4 10.08 -7.37 -40.11
CA LYS A 4 10.84 -6.41 -39.31
C LYS A 4 9.84 -5.47 -38.64
N LEU A 5 9.70 -5.58 -37.33
CA LEU A 5 8.97 -4.61 -36.51
C LEU A 5 9.54 -3.21 -36.78
N LYS A 6 8.68 -2.27 -37.18
CA LYS A 6 9.05 -0.88 -37.46
C LYS A 6 8.60 -0.01 -36.30
N ILE A 7 9.54 0.74 -35.71
CA ILE A 7 9.23 1.75 -34.68
C ILE A 7 8.32 2.80 -35.32
N GLN A 8 7.08 2.92 -34.83
CA GLN A 8 6.12 3.89 -35.36
C GLN A 8 6.37 5.32 -34.84
N LYS A 9 6.69 5.45 -33.54
CA LYS A 9 6.86 6.74 -32.87
C LYS A 9 7.82 6.58 -31.70
N ILE A 10 8.66 7.59 -31.47
CA ILE A 10 9.40 7.77 -30.22
C ILE A 10 8.93 9.10 -29.65
N GLU A 11 8.42 9.10 -28.42
CA GLU A 11 8.00 10.32 -27.73
C GLU A 11 8.61 10.36 -26.34
N LYS A 12 9.07 11.55 -25.93
CA LYS A 12 9.49 11.80 -24.56
C LYS A 12 8.24 12.13 -23.75
N LEU A 13 7.90 11.29 -22.78
CA LEU A 13 6.75 11.51 -21.91
C LEU A 13 7.10 12.46 -20.76
N GLU A 14 8.16 12.16 -20.00
CA GLU A 14 8.57 12.94 -18.83
C GLU A 14 10.11 12.97 -18.68
N ASP A 15 10.61 13.89 -17.84
CA ASP A 15 11.99 13.92 -17.38
C ASP A 15 12.15 13.10 -16.10
N PHE A 16 13.17 12.24 -16.02
CA PHE A 16 13.44 11.42 -14.84
C PHE A 16 14.93 11.43 -14.49
N ASP A 17 15.30 12.14 -13.41
CA ASP A 17 16.59 12.08 -12.70
C ASP A 17 17.86 11.92 -13.57
N ASN A 18 17.91 12.57 -14.74
CA ASN A 18 18.99 12.45 -15.74
C ASN A 18 19.24 11.03 -16.30
N GLU A 19 18.28 10.12 -16.18
CA GLU A 19 18.32 8.77 -16.74
C GLU A 19 17.38 8.65 -17.95
N TYR A 20 17.77 7.82 -18.93
CA TYR A 20 16.89 7.44 -20.04
C TYR A 20 16.15 6.16 -19.68
N VAL A 21 14.83 6.27 -19.50
CA VAL A 21 13.93 5.13 -19.33
C VAL A 21 13.13 4.97 -20.62
N TYR A 22 13.31 3.85 -21.32
CA TYR A 22 12.59 3.54 -22.55
C TYR A 22 11.39 2.63 -22.23
N ASP A 23 10.24 2.94 -22.83
CA ASP A 23 9.05 2.09 -22.82
C ASP A 23 8.74 1.57 -24.23
N ILE A 24 8.18 0.37 -24.32
CA ILE A 24 7.85 -0.29 -25.58
C ILE A 24 6.38 -0.70 -25.52
N SER A 25 5.54 0.03 -26.26
CA SER A 25 4.16 -0.39 -26.52
C SER A 25 4.03 -0.97 -27.93
N VAL A 26 3.27 -2.05 -28.04
CA VAL A 26 3.00 -2.76 -29.30
C VAL A 26 1.65 -2.33 -29.91
N ASP A 27 0.75 -1.74 -29.11
CA ASP A 27 -0.55 -1.20 -29.56
C ASP A 27 -1.01 -0.05 -28.63
N LYS A 28 -1.56 1.02 -29.21
CA LYS A 28 -2.07 2.20 -28.49
C LYS A 28 -3.38 1.94 -27.75
N GLU A 29 -4.18 0.96 -28.20
CA GLU A 29 -5.53 0.74 -27.66
C GLU A 29 -5.60 -0.37 -26.61
N THR A 30 -4.82 -1.46 -26.78
CA THR A 30 -4.79 -2.55 -25.79
C THR A 30 -3.35 -2.92 -25.44
N PRO A 31 -2.81 -2.50 -24.28
CA PRO A 31 -1.44 -2.84 -23.93
C PRO A 31 -1.34 -4.34 -23.64
N TYR A 32 -0.40 -5.02 -24.31
CA TYR A 32 -0.04 -6.41 -24.02
C TYR A 32 0.63 -6.54 -22.64
N PHE A 33 1.22 -5.45 -22.14
CA PHE A 33 1.84 -5.38 -20.82
C PHE A 33 1.00 -4.56 -19.85
N PHE A 34 0.61 -5.18 -18.72
CA PHE A 34 0.03 -4.46 -17.60
C PHE A 34 1.14 -3.67 -16.91
N GLY A 35 1.24 -2.41 -17.31
CA GLY A 35 2.31 -1.53 -16.88
C GLY A 35 1.99 -0.10 -17.23
N ASN A 36 1.40 0.20 -18.40
CA ASN A 36 0.95 1.55 -18.77
C ASN A 36 1.95 2.66 -18.35
N ASN A 37 3.21 2.58 -18.80
CA ASN A 37 4.28 3.50 -18.38
C ASN A 37 4.77 3.34 -16.93
N ILE A 38 4.50 2.19 -16.32
CA ILE A 38 4.88 1.89 -14.95
C ILE A 38 5.82 0.68 -14.94
N LEU A 39 7.12 0.93 -14.78
CA LEU A 39 8.09 -0.10 -14.41
C LEU A 39 7.68 -0.72 -13.06
N VAL A 40 7.05 -1.88 -13.14
CA VAL A 40 6.53 -2.67 -12.02
C VAL A 40 7.60 -3.65 -11.53
N HIS A 41 8.75 -3.11 -11.11
CA HIS A 41 9.90 -3.89 -10.63
C HIS A 41 10.46 -4.87 -11.69
N ASN A 42 11.43 -5.71 -11.33
CA ASN A 42 12.15 -6.66 -12.18
C ASN A 42 11.29 -7.79 -12.79
N SER A 43 9.96 -7.64 -12.83
CA SER A 43 9.02 -8.63 -13.37
C SER A 43 8.12 -7.98 -14.42
N ALA A 44 7.78 -8.70 -15.47
CA ALA A 44 6.82 -8.26 -16.48
C ALA A 44 5.42 -8.80 -16.16
N TYR A 45 4.40 -7.95 -16.25
CA TYR A 45 2.99 -8.36 -16.13
C TYR A 45 2.36 -8.28 -17.50
N VAL A 46 1.82 -9.39 -17.99
CA VAL A 46 1.39 -9.54 -19.40
C VAL A 46 -0.05 -10.02 -19.46
N SER A 47 -0.85 -9.44 -20.37
CA SER A 47 -2.15 -10.00 -20.76
C SER A 47 -2.02 -10.77 -22.07
N ALA A 48 -2.36 -12.05 -22.07
CA ALA A 48 -2.49 -12.80 -23.31
C ALA A 48 -3.84 -12.56 -24.01
N VAL A 49 -4.85 -12.01 -23.31
CA VAL A 49 -6.20 -11.81 -23.84
C VAL A 49 -6.23 -11.11 -25.21
N PRO A 50 -5.47 -10.02 -25.45
CA PRO A 50 -5.48 -9.36 -26.74
C PRO A 50 -4.95 -10.23 -27.89
N ALA A 51 -3.97 -11.09 -27.64
CA ALA A 51 -3.36 -11.96 -28.66
C ALA A 51 -4.27 -13.12 -29.09
N PHE A 52 -5.20 -13.52 -28.21
CA PHE A 52 -6.02 -14.71 -28.36
C PHE A 52 -7.51 -14.38 -28.64
N LYS A 53 -7.84 -13.11 -28.94
CA LYS A 53 -9.22 -12.64 -29.19
C LYS A 53 -9.97 -13.45 -30.27
N GLU A 54 -9.25 -13.87 -31.32
CA GLU A 54 -9.81 -14.58 -32.49
C GLU A 54 -9.54 -16.09 -32.44
N THR A 55 -9.21 -16.63 -31.26
CA THR A 55 -8.89 -18.05 -31.08
C THR A 55 -9.93 -18.73 -30.21
N ASP A 56 -10.12 -20.03 -30.40
CA ASP A 56 -11.00 -20.87 -29.55
C ASP A 56 -10.33 -21.26 -28.22
N PHE A 57 -9.40 -20.44 -27.71
CA PHE A 57 -8.70 -20.73 -26.46
C PHE A 57 -9.69 -20.68 -25.28
N GLU A 58 -9.76 -21.79 -24.54
CA GLU A 58 -10.60 -21.88 -23.36
C GLU A 58 -9.94 -21.17 -22.18
N TRP A 59 -10.49 -20.02 -21.80
CA TRP A 59 -10.01 -19.17 -20.70
C TRP A 59 -10.40 -19.70 -19.31
N ASN A 60 -9.75 -20.78 -18.89
CA ASN A 60 -9.76 -21.23 -17.49
C ASN A 60 -8.39 -21.02 -16.83
N LYS A 61 -8.32 -21.10 -15.50
CA LYS A 61 -7.09 -20.77 -14.73
C LYS A 61 -5.95 -21.73 -15.04
N GLU A 62 -6.28 -22.98 -15.34
CA GLU A 62 -5.35 -24.07 -15.62
C GLU A 62 -4.66 -23.84 -16.96
N ASN A 63 -5.44 -23.65 -18.01
CA ASN A 63 -4.95 -23.32 -19.36
C ASN A 63 -4.14 -22.02 -19.37
N VAL A 64 -4.57 -21.01 -18.59
CA VAL A 64 -3.83 -19.74 -18.48
C VAL A 64 -2.46 -19.92 -17.83
N MET A 65 -2.35 -20.73 -16.77
CA MET A 65 -1.03 -21.02 -16.18
C MET A 65 -0.13 -21.74 -17.15
N GLU A 66 -0.64 -22.79 -17.81
CA GLU A 66 0.11 -23.56 -18.81
C GLU A 66 0.58 -22.67 -19.97
N LEU A 67 -0.30 -21.79 -20.47
CA LEU A 67 0.04 -20.82 -21.50
C LEU A 67 1.22 -19.93 -21.09
N TYR A 68 1.21 -19.40 -19.86
CA TYR A 68 2.28 -18.53 -19.38
C TYR A 68 3.57 -19.28 -19.04
N ASP A 69 3.48 -20.54 -18.62
CA ASP A 69 4.65 -21.42 -18.45
C ASP A 69 5.32 -21.68 -19.81
N ILE A 70 4.53 -22.04 -20.84
CA ILE A 70 5.01 -22.20 -22.22
C ILE A 70 5.64 -20.90 -22.74
N ALA A 71 5.01 -19.75 -22.46
CA ALA A 71 5.55 -18.46 -22.87
C ALA A 71 6.91 -18.15 -22.23
N ALA A 72 7.09 -18.50 -20.94
CA ALA A 72 8.37 -18.35 -20.25
C ALA A 72 9.45 -19.28 -20.85
N ASP A 73 9.11 -20.54 -21.14
CA ASP A 73 10.02 -21.50 -21.75
C ASP A 73 10.46 -21.06 -23.15
N GLN A 74 9.52 -20.59 -23.98
CA GLN A 74 9.82 -20.05 -25.30
C GLN A 74 10.67 -18.78 -25.24
N MET A 75 10.45 -17.93 -24.24
CA MET A 75 11.33 -16.79 -23.97
C MET A 75 12.75 -17.28 -23.66
N ASN A 76 12.91 -18.25 -22.76
CA ASN A 76 14.21 -18.80 -22.38
C ASN A 76 14.95 -19.46 -23.56
N GLU A 77 14.23 -20.15 -24.44
CA GLU A 77 14.80 -20.78 -25.64
C GLU A 77 15.35 -19.74 -26.63
N THR A 78 14.62 -18.64 -26.82
CA THR A 78 14.94 -17.62 -27.82
C THR A 78 15.89 -16.54 -27.31
N PHE A 79 15.92 -16.28 -26.00
CA PHE A 79 16.67 -15.19 -25.38
C PHE A 79 18.19 -15.23 -25.61
N PRO A 80 18.90 -16.37 -25.52
CA PRO A 80 20.34 -16.42 -25.80
C PRO A 80 20.70 -16.00 -27.23
N SER A 81 19.84 -16.35 -28.20
CA SER A 81 20.03 -15.98 -29.60
C SER A 81 19.77 -14.48 -29.84
N PHE A 82 18.79 -13.90 -29.13
CA PHE A 82 18.57 -12.46 -29.09
C PHE A 82 19.79 -11.74 -28.50
N MET A 83 20.31 -12.20 -27.35
CA MET A 83 21.46 -11.61 -26.69
C MET A 83 22.73 -11.63 -27.55
N LEU A 84 22.95 -12.70 -28.31
CA LEU A 84 24.04 -12.78 -29.28
C LEU A 84 23.90 -11.73 -30.39
N LYS A 85 22.71 -11.61 -30.98
CA LYS A 85 22.47 -10.71 -32.11
C LYS A 85 22.46 -9.23 -31.71
N ALA A 86 21.80 -8.91 -30.60
CA ALA A 86 21.57 -7.54 -30.18
C ALA A 86 22.74 -6.96 -29.35
N PHE A 87 23.41 -7.80 -28.55
CA PHE A 87 24.41 -7.35 -27.58
C PHE A 87 25.76 -8.05 -27.70
N ASN A 88 25.95 -8.91 -28.72
CA ASN A 88 27.18 -9.68 -28.95
C ASN A 88 27.62 -10.52 -27.73
N VAL A 89 26.65 -10.98 -26.93
CA VAL A 89 26.90 -11.86 -25.78
C VAL A 89 26.90 -13.31 -26.26
N SER A 90 27.89 -14.10 -25.83
CA SER A 90 27.94 -15.54 -26.20
C SER A 90 26.68 -16.26 -25.72
N LYS A 91 26.23 -17.29 -26.45
CA LYS A 91 25.03 -18.06 -26.08
C LYS A 91 25.11 -18.62 -24.66
N GLU A 92 26.28 -19.12 -24.26
CA GLU A 92 26.54 -19.63 -22.90
C GLU A 92 26.25 -18.57 -21.84
N ARG A 93 26.73 -17.33 -22.03
CA ARG A 93 26.48 -16.23 -21.09
C ARG A 93 25.05 -15.70 -21.19
N GLY A 94 24.46 -15.71 -22.39
CA GLY A 94 23.07 -15.31 -22.61
C GLY A 94 22.07 -16.24 -21.92
N ASN A 95 22.43 -17.50 -21.70
CA ASN A 95 21.61 -18.51 -21.03
C ASN A 95 21.58 -18.39 -19.49
N ILE A 96 22.35 -17.47 -18.90
CA ILE A 96 22.37 -17.24 -17.45
C ILE A 96 21.06 -16.59 -16.98
N ILE A 97 20.46 -15.75 -17.83
CA ILE A 97 19.20 -15.06 -17.52
C ILE A 97 18.04 -15.97 -17.95
N GLN A 98 17.17 -16.30 -17.01
CA GLN A 98 15.97 -17.09 -17.24
C GLN A 98 14.75 -16.38 -16.68
N ALA A 99 13.65 -16.42 -17.43
CA ALA A 99 12.33 -15.99 -17.02
C ALA A 99 11.53 -17.21 -16.52
N ASN A 100 10.65 -16.98 -15.56
CA ASN A 100 9.67 -17.96 -15.12
C ASN A 100 8.36 -17.25 -14.72
N ARG A 101 7.25 -17.98 -14.72
CA ARG A 101 5.95 -17.49 -14.27
C ARG A 101 5.98 -17.28 -12.75
N GLU A 102 5.90 -16.02 -12.32
CA GLU A 102 5.90 -15.67 -10.90
C GLU A 102 4.49 -15.72 -10.29
N VAL A 103 3.50 -15.13 -10.98
CA VAL A 103 2.13 -15.01 -10.48
C VAL A 103 1.10 -15.15 -11.61
N CYS A 104 -0.05 -15.73 -11.28
CA CYS A 104 -1.26 -15.59 -12.08
C CYS A 104 -2.39 -15.03 -11.23
N ALA A 105 -3.09 -14.03 -11.79
CA ALA A 105 -4.12 -13.28 -11.09
C ALA A 105 -5.39 -13.17 -11.90
N THR A 106 -6.53 -13.20 -11.20
CA THR A 106 -7.86 -12.99 -11.80
C THR A 106 -8.04 -11.52 -12.18
N SER A 107 -7.48 -10.62 -11.38
CA SER A 107 -7.59 -9.18 -11.58
C SER A 107 -6.39 -8.45 -11.01
N GLY A 108 -6.17 -7.25 -11.51
CA GLY A 108 -5.11 -6.35 -11.05
C GLY A 108 -5.50 -4.89 -11.20
N ILE A 109 -5.04 -4.07 -10.28
CA ILE A 109 -5.11 -2.62 -10.36
C ILE A 109 -3.69 -2.05 -10.29
N PHE A 110 -3.33 -1.25 -11.30
CA PHE A 110 -2.04 -0.58 -11.41
C PHE A 110 -2.28 0.93 -11.32
N ILE A 111 -1.78 1.54 -10.25
CA ILE A 111 -2.06 2.95 -9.94
C ILE A 111 -0.90 3.83 -10.38
N LYS A 112 0.33 3.52 -9.94
CA LYS A 112 1.56 4.22 -10.31
C LYS A 112 2.80 3.35 -10.06
N LYS A 113 4.01 3.87 -10.32
CA LYS A 113 5.28 3.15 -10.08
C LYS A 113 5.38 2.59 -8.68
N LYS A 114 5.63 1.26 -8.63
CA LYS A 114 5.68 0.46 -7.40
C LYS A 114 4.38 0.45 -6.59
N ARG A 115 3.24 0.78 -7.21
CA ARG A 115 1.91 0.84 -6.57
C ARG A 115 0.86 0.10 -7.37
N TYR A 116 0.67 -1.16 -7.02
CA TYR A 116 -0.29 -2.04 -7.66
C TYR A 116 -0.80 -3.11 -6.69
N ALA A 117 -1.94 -3.70 -7.01
CA ALA A 117 -2.46 -4.83 -6.27
C ALA A 117 -3.09 -5.85 -7.21
N LEU A 118 -2.91 -7.13 -6.88
CA LEU A 118 -3.35 -8.26 -7.70
C LEU A 118 -4.14 -9.24 -6.82
N LEU A 119 -5.20 -9.82 -7.37
CA LEU A 119 -5.88 -10.97 -6.77
C LEU A 119 -5.32 -12.25 -7.39
N CYS A 120 -4.25 -12.78 -6.80
CA CYS A 120 -3.51 -13.92 -7.31
C CYS A 120 -4.20 -15.23 -6.92
N TYR A 121 -4.43 -16.11 -7.89
CA TYR A 121 -4.85 -17.48 -7.63
C TYR A 121 -3.66 -18.46 -7.61
N ASP A 122 -2.54 -18.09 -8.23
CA ASP A 122 -1.28 -18.82 -8.17
C ASP A 122 -0.10 -17.88 -7.93
N ILE A 123 0.81 -18.27 -7.04
CA ILE A 123 2.06 -17.55 -6.76
C ILE A 123 3.16 -18.60 -6.64
N GLU A 124 4.16 -18.53 -7.52
CA GLU A 124 5.31 -19.44 -7.57
C GLU A 124 4.89 -20.92 -7.59
N GLY A 125 3.83 -21.25 -8.35
CA GLY A 125 3.31 -22.61 -8.47
C GLY A 125 2.46 -23.08 -7.28
N ARG A 126 2.21 -22.23 -6.29
CA ARG A 126 1.32 -22.51 -5.17
C ARG A 126 -0.06 -21.89 -5.41
N ARG A 127 -1.10 -22.74 -5.35
CA ARG A 127 -2.51 -22.32 -5.44
C ARG A 127 -3.02 -21.66 -4.16
N PHE A 128 -3.74 -20.54 -4.33
CA PHE A 128 -4.33 -19.73 -3.26
C PHE A 128 -5.86 -19.60 -3.35
N ASP A 129 -6.46 -20.12 -4.40
CA ASP A 129 -7.90 -20.14 -4.65
C ASP A 129 -8.54 -21.49 -4.26
N VAL A 130 -8.13 -22.03 -3.12
CA VAL A 130 -8.62 -23.32 -2.63
C VAL A 130 -9.92 -23.12 -1.83
N GLY A 131 -10.91 -23.99 -2.09
CA GLY A 131 -12.20 -23.97 -1.39
C GLY A 131 -13.03 -22.74 -1.75
N LYS A 132 -13.36 -21.91 -0.75
CA LYS A 132 -14.13 -20.65 -0.93
C LYS A 132 -13.24 -19.42 -1.11
N SER A 133 -11.91 -19.60 -1.15
CA SER A 133 -10.97 -18.49 -1.29
C SER A 133 -10.99 -17.96 -2.73
N PRO A 134 -11.20 -16.65 -2.95
CA PRO A 134 -11.09 -16.04 -4.28
C PRO A 134 -9.62 -15.93 -4.75
N GLY A 135 -8.66 -16.20 -3.87
CA GLY A 135 -7.23 -16.01 -4.10
C GLY A 135 -6.57 -15.22 -2.97
N LYS A 136 -5.30 -14.87 -3.18
CA LYS A 136 -4.49 -14.06 -2.25
C LYS A 136 -4.20 -12.70 -2.87
N VAL A 137 -4.48 -11.64 -2.11
CA VAL A 137 -4.13 -10.27 -2.54
C VAL A 137 -2.63 -10.05 -2.38
N LYS A 138 -1.95 -9.75 -3.49
CA LYS A 138 -0.55 -9.27 -3.53
C LYS A 138 -0.58 -7.77 -3.79
N ALA A 139 -0.49 -6.97 -2.74
CA ALA A 139 -0.46 -5.51 -2.81
C ALA A 139 0.97 -4.99 -2.59
N MET A 140 1.47 -4.22 -3.56
CA MET A 140 2.82 -3.65 -3.57
C MET A 140 2.72 -2.13 -3.56
N GLY A 141 3.24 -1.50 -2.51
CA GLY A 141 3.32 -0.04 -2.35
C GLY A 141 1.99 0.73 -2.37
N VAL A 142 0.85 0.03 -2.44
CA VAL A 142 -0.46 0.61 -2.14
C VAL A 142 -0.46 1.04 -0.67
N ASP A 143 -0.99 2.23 -0.39
CA ASP A 143 -1.00 2.84 0.95
C ASP A 143 -1.98 2.14 1.93
N LEU A 144 -2.15 0.82 1.83
CA LEU A 144 -2.98 0.02 2.74
C LEU A 144 -2.38 -0.05 4.16
N LYS A 145 -1.04 0.04 4.27
CA LYS A 145 -0.30 -0.14 5.53
C LYS A 145 0.67 1.00 5.79
N ARG A 146 0.21 2.24 5.64
CA ARG A 146 0.96 3.38 6.15
C ARG A 146 1.05 3.28 7.68
N SER A 147 2.26 3.48 8.21
CA SER A 147 2.52 3.33 9.65
C SER A 147 1.77 4.36 10.51
N ASP A 148 1.29 5.44 9.88
CA ASP A 148 0.49 6.48 10.49
C ASP A 148 -0.99 6.44 10.15
N THR A 149 -1.47 5.40 9.46
CA THR A 149 -2.91 5.16 9.27
C THR A 149 -3.42 4.21 10.38
N PRO A 150 -4.50 4.53 11.09
CA PRO A 150 -5.10 3.64 12.09
C PRO A 150 -5.46 2.27 11.52
N LYS A 151 -5.30 1.20 12.33
CA LYS A 151 -5.52 -0.19 11.89
C LYS A 151 -6.90 -0.41 11.26
N VAL A 152 -7.95 0.18 11.83
CA VAL A 152 -9.30 0.01 11.27
C VAL A 152 -9.45 0.65 9.89
N ILE A 153 -8.77 1.77 9.64
CA ILE A 153 -8.76 2.38 8.30
C ILE A 153 -7.95 1.51 7.33
N GLN A 154 -6.84 0.93 7.77
CA GLN A 154 -6.08 -0.02 6.95
C GLN A 154 -6.93 -1.24 6.56
N ASP A 155 -7.73 -1.75 7.50
CA ASP A 155 -8.61 -2.88 7.28
C ASP A 155 -9.73 -2.51 6.30
N PHE A 156 -10.38 -1.36 6.49
CA PHE A 156 -11.38 -0.82 5.56
C PHE A 156 -10.82 -0.62 4.14
N LEU A 157 -9.64 -0.02 4.00
CA LEU A 157 -9.00 0.15 2.68
C LEU A 157 -8.67 -1.20 2.03
N SER A 158 -8.29 -2.21 2.83
CA SER A 158 -8.04 -3.57 2.35
C SER A 158 -9.33 -4.24 1.87
N GLU A 159 -10.44 -4.05 2.58
CA GLU A 159 -11.77 -4.54 2.17
C GLU A 159 -12.21 -3.92 0.84
N ILE A 160 -12.12 -2.59 0.71
CA ILE A 160 -12.47 -1.88 -0.53
C ILE A 160 -11.64 -2.38 -1.71
N LEU A 161 -10.34 -2.59 -1.50
CA LEU A 161 -9.46 -3.12 -2.52
C LEU A 161 -9.88 -4.55 -2.93
N ILE A 162 -10.20 -5.41 -1.97
CA ILE A 162 -10.68 -6.77 -2.26
C ILE A 162 -11.98 -6.74 -3.07
N LEU A 163 -12.97 -5.95 -2.64
CA LEU A 163 -14.24 -5.80 -3.36
C LEU A 163 -14.04 -5.32 -4.80
N THR A 164 -13.13 -4.38 -5.00
CA THR A 164 -12.75 -3.85 -6.32
C THR A 164 -12.10 -4.94 -7.17
N LEU A 165 -11.13 -5.68 -6.62
CA LEU A 165 -10.45 -6.75 -7.32
C LEU A 165 -11.37 -7.94 -7.63
N GLN A 166 -12.39 -8.17 -6.83
CA GLN A 166 -13.41 -9.20 -7.10
C GLN A 166 -14.43 -8.77 -8.17
N GLY A 167 -14.39 -7.52 -8.63
CA GLY A 167 -15.33 -7.03 -9.63
C GLY A 167 -16.75 -6.80 -9.08
N SER A 168 -16.89 -6.48 -7.79
CA SER A 168 -18.20 -6.31 -7.12
C SER A 168 -19.05 -5.17 -7.67
N GLY A 169 -18.51 -4.33 -8.55
CA GLY A 169 -19.18 -3.19 -9.15
C GLY A 169 -19.07 -1.90 -8.32
N GLU A 170 -19.14 -0.76 -9.01
CA GLU A 170 -18.94 0.56 -8.41
C GLU A 170 -19.95 0.87 -7.30
N GLN A 171 -21.23 0.54 -7.51
CA GLN A 171 -22.29 0.85 -6.55
C GLN A 171 -22.06 0.19 -5.19
N VAL A 172 -21.65 -1.09 -5.20
CA VAL A 172 -21.34 -1.86 -3.98
C VAL A 172 -20.16 -1.26 -3.23
N VAL A 173 -19.09 -0.93 -3.96
CA VAL A 173 -17.90 -0.29 -3.39
C VAL A 173 -18.26 1.06 -2.76
N MET A 174 -19.02 1.90 -3.47
CA MET A 174 -19.42 3.23 -3.01
C MET A 174 -20.39 3.18 -1.81
N GLU A 175 -21.28 2.19 -1.76
CA GLU A 175 -22.13 1.96 -0.61
C GLU A 175 -21.31 1.60 0.64
N HIS A 176 -20.33 0.72 0.50
CA HIS A 176 -19.42 0.36 1.60
C HIS A 176 -18.65 1.58 2.12
N VAL A 177 -18.16 2.43 1.22
CA VAL A 177 -17.50 3.71 1.59
C VAL A 177 -18.44 4.63 2.37
N ARG A 178 -19.68 4.81 1.90
CA ARG A 178 -20.67 5.68 2.58
C ARG A 178 -21.02 5.14 3.97
N LYS A 179 -21.22 3.83 4.09
CA LYS A 179 -21.50 3.16 5.36
C LYS A 179 -20.36 3.37 6.35
N PHE A 180 -19.13 3.10 5.93
CA PHE A 180 -17.95 3.31 6.77
C PHE A 180 -17.81 4.76 7.22
N ARG A 181 -17.98 5.74 6.32
CA ARG A 181 -17.93 7.17 6.69
C ARG A 181 -18.96 7.54 7.75
N LYS A 182 -20.19 7.03 7.63
CA LYS A 182 -21.25 7.27 8.63
C LYS A 182 -20.89 6.67 9.99
N GLU A 183 -20.40 5.44 9.99
CA GLU A 183 -19.97 4.75 11.22
C GLU A 183 -18.78 5.46 11.87
N PHE A 184 -17.78 5.80 11.06
CA PHE A 184 -16.56 6.48 11.52
C PHE A 184 -16.85 7.84 12.14
N ARG A 185 -17.78 8.64 11.57
CA ARG A 185 -18.23 9.89 12.20
C ARG A 185 -18.81 9.68 13.59
N GLY A 186 -19.57 8.60 13.79
CA GLY A 186 -20.17 8.26 15.08
C GLY A 186 -19.18 7.74 16.13
N TRP A 187 -17.91 7.54 15.78
CA TRP A 187 -16.93 7.03 16.75
C TRP A 187 -16.52 8.08 17.78
N PRO A 188 -16.13 7.64 18.98
CA PRO A 188 -15.53 8.51 19.97
C PRO A 188 -14.18 9.05 19.49
N GLY A 189 -13.82 10.26 19.92
CA GLY A 189 -12.66 11.00 19.41
C GLY A 189 -11.34 10.25 19.62
N TRP A 190 -11.18 9.57 20.75
CA TRP A 190 -9.97 8.79 21.04
C TRP A 190 -9.74 7.62 20.06
N LYS A 191 -10.78 7.10 19.40
CA LYS A 191 -10.64 6.05 18.37
C LYS A 191 -10.25 6.59 17.00
N LYS A 192 -10.30 7.92 16.80
CA LYS A 192 -9.95 8.61 15.54
C LYS A 192 -8.50 9.10 15.52
N GLY A 193 -7.73 8.85 16.57
CA GLY A 193 -6.35 9.33 16.67
C GLY A 193 -5.40 8.63 15.68
N THR A 194 -4.26 9.28 15.42
CA THR A 194 -3.23 8.83 14.47
C THR A 194 -2.12 8.06 15.20
N PRO A 195 -1.74 6.84 14.78
CA PRO A 195 -0.60 6.15 15.37
C PRO A 195 0.73 6.86 15.04
N LYS A 196 1.57 7.05 16.06
CA LYS A 196 2.93 7.58 15.94
C LYS A 196 3.88 6.86 16.91
N ARG A 197 5.16 6.77 16.53
CA ARG A 197 6.22 6.30 17.44
C ARG A 197 6.83 7.50 18.15
N VAL A 198 7.01 7.40 19.46
CA VAL A 198 7.65 8.44 20.28
C VAL A 198 9.08 8.02 20.56
N ASN A 199 10.04 8.89 20.26
CA ASN A 199 11.46 8.69 20.56
C ASN A 199 12.01 9.95 21.24
N ALA A 200 13.05 9.80 22.07
CA ALA A 200 13.74 10.89 22.77
C ALA A 200 12.84 11.81 23.64
N LEU A 201 11.67 11.33 24.08
CA LEU A 201 10.78 11.95 25.06
C LEU A 201 11.51 12.29 26.36
N THR A 202 12.30 11.36 26.92
CA THR A 202 13.00 11.61 28.20
C THR A 202 13.90 12.84 28.12
N LYS A 203 14.66 12.95 27.03
CA LYS A 203 15.52 14.11 26.75
C LYS A 203 14.71 15.40 26.62
N GLN A 204 13.58 15.34 25.91
CA GLN A 204 12.71 16.50 25.69
C GLN A 204 12.05 16.99 26.98
N VAL A 205 11.60 16.06 27.85
CA VAL A 205 11.02 16.37 29.16
C VAL A 205 12.06 17.00 30.09
N GLU A 206 13.29 16.47 30.13
CA GLU A 206 14.36 17.05 30.95
C GLU A 206 14.77 18.44 30.46
N MET A 207 14.83 18.63 29.14
CA MET A 207 15.12 19.95 28.55
C MET A 207 14.01 20.95 28.89
N GLU A 208 12.74 20.52 28.90
CA GLU A 208 11.63 21.40 29.29
C GLU A 208 11.66 21.77 30.77
N ARG A 209 12.09 20.84 31.63
CA ARG A 209 12.26 21.09 33.07
C ARG A 209 13.36 22.12 33.34
N THR A 210 14.43 22.11 32.54
CA THR A 210 15.62 22.95 32.74
C THR A 210 15.51 24.32 32.06
N LEU A 211 15.01 24.36 30.83
CA LEU A 211 14.98 25.57 29.99
C LEU A 211 13.58 26.21 29.90
N GLY A 212 12.56 25.59 30.48
CA GLY A 212 11.16 25.95 30.23
C GLY A 212 10.68 25.43 28.87
N ARG A 213 9.61 26.00 28.33
CA ARG A 213 8.92 25.47 27.13
C ARG A 213 9.88 25.29 25.94
N VAL A 214 10.10 24.05 25.51
CA VAL A 214 10.94 23.74 24.35
C VAL A 214 10.13 23.44 23.09
N ASN A 215 10.74 23.66 21.93
CA ASN A 215 10.17 23.23 20.66
C ASN A 215 10.38 21.72 20.48
N MET A 216 9.30 20.95 20.44
CA MET A 216 9.33 19.50 20.26
C MET A 216 8.27 19.06 19.25
N ALA A 217 8.45 17.88 18.66
CA ALA A 217 7.49 17.37 17.68
C ALA A 217 6.11 17.18 18.33
N GLY A 218 5.04 17.47 17.58
CA GLY A 218 3.68 17.46 18.13
C GLY A 218 3.26 16.14 18.80
N HIS A 219 3.74 14.99 18.30
CA HIS A 219 3.47 13.69 18.91
C HIS A 219 4.24 13.45 20.21
N GLN A 220 5.46 14.01 20.37
CA GLN A 220 6.20 14.01 21.63
C GLN A 220 5.48 14.90 22.67
N ARG A 221 4.99 16.06 22.24
CA ARG A 221 4.17 16.96 23.07
C ARG A 221 2.91 16.27 23.56
N ALA A 222 2.19 15.59 22.67
CA ALA A 222 0.99 14.83 23.01
C ALA A 222 1.26 13.72 24.04
N ALA A 223 2.41 13.02 23.92
CA ALA A 223 2.85 12.02 24.88
C ALA A 223 3.18 12.62 26.25
N MET A 224 3.88 13.77 26.28
CA MET A 224 4.13 14.49 27.53
C MET A 224 2.82 14.95 28.19
N ASN A 225 1.85 15.42 27.40
CA ASN A 225 0.54 15.84 27.89
C ASN A 225 -0.22 14.70 28.55
N TRP A 226 -0.16 13.47 28.01
CA TRP A 226 -0.73 12.29 28.64
C TRP A 226 -0.11 12.00 30.01
N ASN A 227 1.23 11.96 30.11
CA ASN A 227 1.92 11.72 31.38
C ASN A 227 1.56 12.80 32.42
N ASN A 228 1.45 14.07 31.99
CA ASN A 228 1.05 15.17 32.86
C ASN A 228 -0.41 15.04 33.33
N LEU A 229 -1.35 14.77 32.43
CA LEU A 229 -2.76 14.59 32.77
C LEU A 229 -2.96 13.39 33.69
N LYS A 230 -2.30 12.25 33.40
CA LYS A 230 -2.26 11.08 34.27
C LYS A 230 -1.85 11.46 35.70
N LYS A 231 -0.79 12.26 35.86
CA LYS A 231 -0.34 12.75 37.18
C LYS A 231 -1.34 13.70 37.83
N MET A 232 -1.92 14.63 37.07
CA MET A 232 -2.93 15.58 37.58
C MET A 232 -4.20 14.90 38.08
N HIS A 233 -4.62 13.83 37.41
CA HIS A 233 -5.79 13.03 37.77
C HIS A 233 -5.48 11.93 38.81
N GLY A 234 -4.23 11.82 39.29
CA GLY A 234 -3.83 10.79 40.24
C GLY A 234 -3.93 9.36 39.69
N ASP A 235 -3.89 9.20 38.38
CA ASP A 235 -4.02 7.90 37.71
C ASP A 235 -2.71 7.12 37.79
N ASN A 236 -2.69 6.08 38.63
CA ASN A 236 -1.55 5.20 38.82
C ASN A 236 -1.64 3.89 38.04
N TYR A 237 -2.76 3.64 37.36
CA TYR A 237 -3.04 2.37 36.67
C TYR A 237 -2.71 2.45 35.18
N SER A 238 -2.94 3.60 34.56
CA SER A 238 -2.59 3.81 33.16
C SER A 238 -1.08 3.74 32.94
N MET A 239 -0.65 3.27 31.77
CA MET A 239 0.76 3.23 31.41
C MET A 239 1.31 4.63 31.21
N GLU A 240 2.52 4.88 31.73
CA GLU A 240 3.29 6.08 31.41
C GLU A 240 3.97 5.91 30.04
N ILE A 241 3.87 6.91 29.16
CA ILE A 241 4.51 6.85 27.85
C ILE A 241 6.01 7.07 28.03
N GLN A 242 6.81 6.14 27.51
CA GLN A 242 8.27 6.18 27.52
C GLN A 242 8.87 6.19 26.10
N ASP A 243 10.19 6.29 26.02
CA ASP A 243 10.93 6.24 24.76
C ASP A 243 10.74 4.92 24.02
N GLY A 244 10.49 5.00 22.71
CA GLY A 244 10.25 3.86 21.84
C GLY A 244 8.79 3.41 21.77
N PHE A 245 7.90 3.94 22.62
CA PHE A 245 6.49 3.55 22.63
C PHE A 245 5.79 3.96 21.34
N LYS A 246 4.83 3.12 20.92
CA LYS A 246 3.84 3.51 19.93
C LYS A 246 2.62 4.06 20.64
N VAL A 247 2.14 5.20 20.17
CA VAL A 247 1.03 5.93 20.78
C VAL A 247 0.00 6.30 19.73
N ILE A 248 -1.24 6.49 20.15
CA ILE A 248 -2.29 7.10 19.34
C ILE A 248 -2.41 8.57 19.74
N VAL A 249 -2.20 9.47 18.78
CA VAL A 249 -2.27 10.92 19.00
C VAL A 249 -3.65 11.44 18.61
N CYS A 250 -4.30 12.09 19.55
CA CYS A 250 -5.62 12.70 19.39
C CYS A 250 -5.51 14.22 19.47
N LYS A 251 -6.22 14.93 18.59
CA LYS A 251 -6.31 16.40 18.64
C LYS A 251 -7.42 16.81 19.61
N LEU A 252 -7.22 17.95 20.26
CA LEU A 252 -8.17 18.53 21.20
C LEU A 252 -8.64 19.89 20.69
N LEU A 253 -9.90 20.20 20.96
CA LEU A 253 -10.45 21.54 20.81
C LEU A 253 -9.77 22.50 21.79
N PRO A 254 -9.83 23.83 21.56
CA PRO A 254 -9.38 24.82 22.52
C PRO A 254 -9.93 24.55 23.92
N ASN A 255 -9.05 24.40 24.90
CA ASN A 255 -9.39 24.00 26.26
C ASN A 255 -8.62 24.87 27.28
N PRO A 256 -9.06 24.91 28.55
CA PRO A 256 -8.43 25.74 29.60
C PRO A 256 -6.95 25.43 29.83
N LEU A 257 -6.54 24.17 29.63
CA LEU A 257 -5.15 23.73 29.76
C LEU A 257 -4.28 24.09 28.54
N LYS A 258 -4.88 24.69 27.50
CA LYS A 258 -4.23 25.10 26.23
C LYS A 258 -3.49 23.95 25.55
N LEU A 259 -3.98 22.72 25.72
CA LEU A 259 -3.42 21.53 25.08
C LEU A 259 -3.95 21.42 23.65
N VAL A 260 -3.08 21.27 22.66
CA VAL A 260 -3.50 21.09 21.24
C VAL A 260 -3.75 19.62 20.91
N SER A 261 -3.07 18.72 21.62
CA SER A 261 -3.19 17.27 21.40
C SER A 261 -2.79 16.50 22.65
N VAL A 262 -3.24 15.27 22.74
CA VAL A 262 -2.92 14.31 23.79
C VAL A 262 -2.74 12.94 23.15
N ALA A 263 -1.85 12.11 23.69
CA ALA A 263 -1.64 10.76 23.20
C ALA A 263 -2.11 9.71 24.21
N TYR A 264 -2.16 8.45 23.82
CA TYR A 264 -2.21 7.31 24.75
C TYR A 264 -1.40 6.13 24.18
N PRO A 265 -0.83 5.25 25.01
CA PRO A 265 -0.11 4.07 24.56
C PRO A 265 -1.02 3.12 23.77
N ILE A 266 -0.56 2.59 22.63
CA ILE A 266 -1.37 1.60 21.86
C ILE A 266 -1.70 0.37 22.72
N ASP A 267 -0.80 0.00 23.61
CA ASP A 267 -0.93 -1.17 24.50
C ASP A 267 -1.81 -0.89 25.73
N GLN A 268 -2.39 0.31 25.86
CA GLN A 268 -3.34 0.63 26.91
C GLN A 268 -4.70 -0.02 26.62
N GLU A 269 -4.98 -1.17 27.23
CA GLU A 269 -6.22 -1.93 27.01
C GLU A 269 -7.48 -1.16 27.43
N HIS A 270 -7.41 -0.49 28.59
CA HIS A 270 -8.52 0.26 29.16
C HIS A 270 -8.14 1.73 29.30
N LEU A 271 -8.78 2.59 28.50
CA LEU A 271 -8.60 4.03 28.62
C LEU A 271 -9.36 4.55 29.85
N PRO A 272 -8.74 5.42 30.66
CA PRO A 272 -9.37 5.99 31.84
C PRO A 272 -10.47 6.98 31.44
N GLU A 273 -11.46 7.17 32.31
CA GLU A 273 -12.62 7.99 31.97
C GLU A 273 -12.28 9.47 31.76
N TRP A 274 -11.37 10.01 32.58
CA TRP A 274 -10.86 11.39 32.42
C TRP A 274 -10.32 11.66 31.01
N PHE A 275 -9.76 10.64 30.36
CA PHE A 275 -9.24 10.77 29.00
C PHE A 275 -10.37 10.77 27.98
N LYS A 276 -11.38 9.91 28.16
CA LYS A 276 -12.53 9.81 27.26
C LYS A 276 -13.39 11.07 27.28
N GLU A 277 -13.43 11.77 28.41
CA GLU A 277 -14.16 13.02 28.59
C GLU A 277 -13.44 14.25 28.02
N LEU A 278 -12.21 14.11 27.52
CA LEU A 278 -11.49 15.24 26.93
C LEU A 278 -12.21 15.79 25.68
N PRO A 279 -12.13 17.11 25.42
CA PRO A 279 -12.80 17.74 24.29
C PRO A 279 -12.03 17.46 22.99
N PHE A 280 -12.23 16.28 22.41
CA PHE A 280 -11.57 15.87 21.17
C PHE A 280 -12.04 16.68 19.96
N ASP A 281 -11.09 17.06 19.11
CA ASP A 281 -11.37 17.70 17.82
C ASP A 281 -11.59 16.62 16.76
N HIS A 282 -12.85 16.19 16.63
CA HIS A 282 -13.23 15.11 15.72
C HIS A 282 -12.96 15.47 14.27
N ASP A 283 -13.41 16.65 13.82
CA ASP A 283 -13.31 17.07 12.42
C ASP A 283 -11.85 17.14 11.96
N SER A 284 -10.97 17.74 12.77
CA SER A 284 -9.55 17.85 12.43
C SER A 284 -8.79 16.52 12.42
N MET A 285 -9.33 15.49 13.10
CA MET A 285 -8.81 14.12 13.04
C MET A 285 -9.37 13.37 11.84
N GLU A 286 -10.64 13.58 11.49
CA GLU A 286 -11.27 12.97 10.31
C GLU A 286 -10.63 13.46 9.01
N ASP A 287 -10.48 14.77 8.83
CA ASP A 287 -9.94 15.36 7.60
C ASP A 287 -8.53 14.83 7.30
N LYS A 288 -7.68 14.76 8.32
CA LYS A 288 -6.31 14.25 8.20
C LYS A 288 -6.23 12.77 7.80
N LEU A 289 -7.29 12.00 8.05
CA LEU A 289 -7.34 10.59 7.72
C LEU A 289 -7.94 10.33 6.34
N ILE A 290 -8.62 11.33 5.76
CA ILE A 290 -9.29 11.25 4.46
C ILE A 290 -8.44 11.90 3.36
N ASP A 291 -7.61 12.90 3.68
CA ASP A 291 -6.58 13.50 2.80
C ASP A 291 -5.37 12.57 2.56
#